data_AF-A0A6J4SZQ0-F1
#
_entry.id   AF-A0A6J4SZQ0-F1
#
_cell.length_a   1.000
_cell.length_b   1.000
_cell.length_c   1.000
_cell.angle_alpha   90.00
_cell.angle_beta   90.00
_cell.angle_gamma   90.00
#
_symmetry.space_group_name_H-M   'P 1'
#
loop_
_entity.id
_entity.type
_entity.pdbx_description
1 polymer ?
#
loop_
_entity_poly.entity_id
_entity_poly.type
_entity_poly.pdbx_seq_one_letter_code
_entity_poly.pdbx_strand_id
1 'polypeptide(L)'
;MQWDYGDGPVVDERSTVLFCAWLAWSRYRVVLALRDRTMASVVMALDRALRAFGGAPTYALTDNEKTVSVDHVCGIAVRNPTIVAVGRHYGLTIATCVPADPESKGGSEATVRIAKADLVPTDHNLRDAYASFAELERACADFCERVNTREHRITRRARRR
;
A
#
# COMPACT_ATOMS: atom_id res chain seq x y z
N MET A 1 9.20 4.38 -3.06
CA MET A 1 7.78 3.96 -3.03
C MET A 1 7.00 4.92 -2.15
N GLN A 2 5.68 4.92 -2.32
CA GLN A 2 4.74 5.48 -1.37
C GLN A 2 3.74 4.40 -1.02
N TRP A 3 3.20 4.42 0.19
CA TRP A 3 2.08 3.57 0.53
C TRP A 3 1.05 4.30 1.38
N ASP A 4 -0.18 3.84 1.26
CA ASP A 4 -1.35 4.35 1.96
C ASP A 4 -2.33 3.19 2.22
N TYR A 5 -3.37 3.44 3.00
CA TYR A 5 -4.41 2.49 3.35
C TYR A 5 -5.76 2.90 2.78
N GLY A 6 -6.48 1.93 2.23
CA GLY A 6 -7.91 2.04 1.95
C GLY A 6 -8.72 1.10 2.81
N ASP A 7 -9.97 1.44 3.10
CA ASP A 7 -10.91 0.46 3.65
C ASP A 7 -11.13 -0.65 2.64
N GLY A 8 -11.01 -1.88 3.11
CA GLY A 8 -11.32 -3.08 2.34
C GLY A 8 -12.76 -3.55 2.54
N PRO A 9 -13.15 -4.62 1.84
CA PRO A 9 -14.46 -5.23 2.03
C PRO A 9 -14.62 -5.87 3.41
N VAL A 10 -15.86 -6.11 3.81
CA VAL A 10 -16.17 -6.97 4.95
C VAL A 10 -16.03 -8.42 4.49
N VAL A 11 -15.25 -9.21 5.23
CA VAL A 11 -15.01 -10.63 4.95
C VAL A 11 -15.07 -11.38 6.28
N ASP A 12 -15.87 -12.45 6.33
CA ASP A 12 -16.17 -13.18 7.57
C ASP A 12 -16.69 -12.22 8.67
N GLU A 13 -17.63 -11.33 8.31
CA GLU A 13 -18.23 -10.31 9.18
C GLU A 13 -17.25 -9.27 9.76
N ARG A 14 -16.00 -9.24 9.27
CA ARG A 14 -14.96 -8.30 9.74
C ARG A 14 -14.51 -7.36 8.63
N SER A 15 -14.46 -6.07 8.92
CA SER A 15 -13.86 -5.08 8.03
C SER A 15 -12.38 -5.41 7.81
N THR A 16 -11.94 -5.32 6.56
CA THR A 16 -10.53 -5.48 6.18
C THR A 16 -9.93 -4.14 5.78
N VAL A 17 -8.61 -4.12 5.57
CA VAL A 17 -7.86 -2.96 5.11
C VAL A 17 -7.07 -3.33 3.87
N LEU A 18 -7.02 -2.45 2.88
CA LEU A 18 -6.19 -2.57 1.70
C LEU A 18 -4.93 -1.74 1.90
N PHE A 19 -3.78 -2.40 2.03
CA PHE A 19 -2.48 -1.76 1.93
C PHE A 19 -2.16 -1.50 0.46
N CYS A 20 -1.97 -0.24 0.09
CA CYS A 20 -1.77 0.20 -1.29
C CYS A 20 -0.41 0.84 -1.44
N ALA A 21 0.54 0.13 -2.05
CA ALA A 21 1.87 0.63 -2.35
C ALA A 21 2.07 0.92 -3.84
N TRP A 22 2.93 1.90 -4.09
CA TRP A 22 3.17 2.45 -5.42
C TRP A 22 4.62 2.89 -5.61
N LEU A 23 5.22 2.53 -6.75
CA LEU A 23 6.53 3.03 -7.16
C LEU A 23 6.37 4.30 -8.01
N ALA A 24 6.91 5.42 -7.54
CA ALA A 24 6.77 6.70 -8.23
C ALA A 24 7.34 6.68 -9.67
N TRP A 25 8.46 5.99 -9.90
CA TRP A 25 9.14 5.99 -11.20
C TRP A 25 8.43 5.13 -12.25
N SER A 26 8.17 3.85 -11.96
CA SER A 26 7.54 2.91 -12.89
C SER A 26 6.01 2.90 -12.83
N ARG A 27 5.46 3.57 -11.81
CA ARG A 27 4.05 3.57 -11.44
C ARG A 27 3.54 2.18 -11.04
N TYR A 28 4.40 1.19 -10.84
CA TYR A 28 4.02 -0.17 -10.45
C TYR A 28 3.27 -0.16 -9.11
N ARG A 29 2.24 -0.99 -9.00
CA ARG A 29 1.31 -1.02 -7.86
C ARG A 29 1.31 -2.37 -7.18
N VAL A 30 1.23 -2.35 -5.87
CA VAL A 30 0.99 -3.53 -5.04
C VAL A 30 -0.15 -3.21 -4.10
N VAL A 31 -1.17 -4.05 -4.10
CA VAL A 31 -2.31 -3.98 -3.19
C VAL A 31 -2.37 -5.30 -2.43
N LEU A 32 -2.40 -5.21 -1.11
CA LEU A 32 -2.46 -6.36 -0.21
C LEU A 32 -3.63 -6.20 0.74
N ALA A 33 -4.38 -7.27 0.95
CA ALA A 33 -5.40 -7.32 1.97
C ALA A 33 -4.76 -7.54 3.35
N LEU A 34 -5.21 -6.81 4.35
CA LEU A 34 -4.82 -6.93 5.75
C LEU A 34 -6.07 -7.06 6.62
N ARG A 35 -5.94 -7.80 7.73
CA ARG A 35 -7.00 -7.90 8.75
C ARG A 35 -7.00 -6.70 9.70
N ASP A 36 -5.85 -6.06 9.88
CA ASP A 36 -5.67 -4.93 10.78
C ASP A 36 -4.50 -4.05 10.33
N ARG A 37 -4.30 -2.95 11.05
CA ARG A 37 -3.17 -2.02 10.87
C ARG A 37 -2.17 -2.10 12.03
N THR A 38 -2.01 -3.28 12.63
CA THR A 38 -0.97 -3.49 13.65
C THR A 38 0.41 -3.37 13.01
N MET A 39 1.42 -3.01 13.81
CA MET A 39 2.79 -2.88 13.30
C MET A 39 3.28 -4.16 12.61
N ALA A 40 2.96 -5.34 13.16
CA ALA A 40 3.31 -6.62 12.55
C ALA A 40 2.70 -6.78 11.14
N SER A 41 1.41 -6.45 10.99
CA SER A 41 0.72 -6.48 9.69
C SER A 41 1.34 -5.49 8.69
N VAL A 42 1.74 -4.30 9.14
CA VAL A 42 2.42 -3.31 8.29
C VAL A 42 3.79 -3.81 7.84
N VAL A 43 4.59 -4.38 8.74
CA VAL A 43 5.91 -4.92 8.38
C VAL A 43 5.79 -6.09 7.40
N MET A 44 4.81 -6.98 7.61
CA MET A 44 4.50 -8.05 6.66
C MET A 44 4.08 -7.49 5.30
N ALA A 45 3.25 -6.44 5.26
CA ALA A 45 2.82 -5.81 4.02
C ALA A 45 4.00 -5.15 3.28
N LEU A 46 4.90 -4.49 4.02
CA LEU A 46 6.13 -3.91 3.48
C LEU A 46 7.03 -5.00 2.86
N ASP A 47 7.34 -6.07 3.60
CA ASP A 47 8.14 -7.20 3.05
C ASP A 47 7.52 -7.75 1.75
N ARG A 48 6.22 -8.06 1.78
CA ARG A 48 5.50 -8.56 0.60
C ARG A 48 5.56 -7.57 -0.57
N ALA A 49 5.42 -6.27 -0.31
CA ALA A 49 5.50 -5.24 -1.35
C ALA A 49 6.91 -5.11 -1.94
N LEU A 50 7.95 -5.11 -1.11
CA LEU A 50 9.34 -5.05 -1.58
C LEU A 50 9.70 -6.27 -2.43
N ARG A 51 9.23 -7.48 -2.04
CA ARG A 51 9.38 -8.70 -2.85
C ARG A 51 8.65 -8.59 -4.18
N ALA A 52 7.44 -8.03 -4.19
CA ALA A 52 6.67 -7.83 -5.42
C ALA A 52 7.32 -6.79 -6.35
N PHE A 53 8.00 -5.78 -5.80
CA PHE A 53 8.85 -4.85 -6.56
C PHE A 53 10.15 -5.49 -7.05
N GLY A 54 10.56 -6.63 -6.49
CA GLY A 54 11.84 -7.27 -6.81
C GLY A 54 13.05 -6.50 -6.25
N GLY A 55 12.85 -5.60 -5.30
CA GLY A 55 13.90 -4.77 -4.72
C GLY A 55 13.38 -3.73 -3.72
N ALA A 56 14.33 -3.11 -3.01
CA ALA A 56 14.04 -2.04 -2.06
C ALA A 56 14.31 -0.66 -2.69
N PRO A 57 13.31 0.25 -2.75
CA PRO A 57 13.56 1.63 -3.14
C PRO A 57 14.32 2.36 -2.03
N THR A 58 15.05 3.42 -2.38
CA THR A 58 15.79 4.24 -1.39
C THR A 58 14.88 4.85 -0.32
N TYR A 59 13.68 5.27 -0.73
CA TYR A 59 12.68 5.90 0.15
C TYR A 59 11.35 5.16 0.09
N ALA A 60 10.72 5.01 1.25
CA ALA A 60 9.34 4.60 1.38
C ALA A 60 8.58 5.66 2.19
N LEU A 61 7.58 6.27 1.58
CA LEU A 61 6.85 7.40 2.16
C LEU A 61 5.42 6.99 2.53
N THR A 62 4.91 7.51 3.64
CA THR A 62 3.52 7.35 4.07
C THR A 62 3.00 8.63 4.71
N ASP A 63 1.70 8.88 4.67
CA ASP A 63 1.08 10.02 5.34
C ASP A 63 0.62 9.69 6.79
N ASN A 64 0.69 8.42 7.19
CA ASN A 64 0.21 7.99 8.51
C ASN A 64 1.32 8.05 9.58
N GLU A 65 1.43 9.20 10.23
CA GLU A 65 2.36 9.44 11.34
C GLU A 65 2.26 8.38 12.44
N LYS A 66 1.08 7.83 12.75
CA LYS A 66 0.93 6.84 13.84
C LYS A 66 1.61 5.51 13.56
N THR A 67 1.84 5.18 12.29
CA THR A 67 2.57 3.96 11.91
C THR A 67 4.08 4.18 11.99
N VAL A 68 4.54 5.41 11.78
CA VAL A 68 5.96 5.75 11.73
C VAL A 68 6.47 6.32 13.04
N SER A 69 5.60 6.89 13.89
CA SER A 69 5.94 7.63 15.09
C SER A 69 5.16 7.11 16.30
N VAL A 70 5.84 6.86 17.41
CA VAL A 70 5.24 6.34 18.66
C VAL A 70 5.01 7.44 19.69
N ASP A 71 5.76 8.53 19.61
CA ASP A 71 5.76 9.62 20.58
C ASP A 71 6.31 10.91 19.95
N HIS A 72 6.12 12.06 20.61
CA HIS A 72 6.79 13.32 20.30
C HIS A 72 7.64 13.74 21.50
N VAL A 73 8.97 13.76 21.33
CA VAL A 73 9.88 14.32 22.34
C VAL A 73 10.38 15.66 21.81
N CYS A 74 10.08 16.75 22.52
CA CYS A 74 10.49 18.11 22.16
C CYS A 74 10.08 18.53 20.72
N GLY A 75 8.91 18.11 20.25
CA GLY A 75 8.43 18.42 18.90
C GLY A 75 9.08 17.61 17.78
N ILE A 76 9.95 16.65 18.11
CA ILE A 76 10.54 15.71 17.16
C ILE A 76 9.78 14.39 17.25
N ALA A 77 9.21 13.96 16.12
CA ALA A 77 8.52 12.69 16.02
C ALA A 77 9.50 11.53 16.28
N VAL A 78 9.31 10.79 17.38
CA VAL A 78 10.10 9.61 17.72
C VAL A 78 9.63 8.45 16.86
N ARG A 79 10.49 8.04 15.92
CA ARG A 79 10.17 6.94 15.01
C ARG A 79 10.00 5.63 15.77
N ASN A 80 9.03 4.82 15.34
CA ASN A 80 8.82 3.49 15.86
C ASN A 80 10.09 2.63 15.69
N PRO A 81 10.69 2.10 16.77
CA PRO A 81 11.93 1.33 16.70
C PRO A 81 11.84 0.15 15.72
N THR A 82 10.67 -0.48 15.62
CA THR A 82 10.40 -1.57 14.68
C THR A 82 10.51 -1.08 13.24
N ILE A 83 9.92 0.07 12.91
CA ILE A 83 10.03 0.68 11.57
C ILE A 83 11.45 1.11 11.24
N VAL A 84 12.20 1.63 12.23
CA VAL A 84 13.62 1.96 12.05
C VAL A 84 14.43 0.69 11.76
N ALA A 85 14.18 -0.40 12.48
CA ALA A 85 14.83 -1.68 12.25
C ALA A 85 14.51 -2.26 10.87
N VAL A 86 13.25 -2.17 10.43
CA VAL A 86 12.83 -2.56 9.08
C VAL A 86 13.54 -1.74 8.01
N GLY A 87 13.60 -0.42 8.18
CA GLY A 87 14.34 0.47 7.27
C GLY A 87 15.81 0.07 7.14
N ARG A 88 16.48 -0.20 8.26
CA ARG A 88 17.87 -0.69 8.28
C ARG A 88 18.02 -2.05 7.62
N HIS A 89 17.12 -2.99 7.90
CA HIS A 89 17.18 -4.35 7.37
C HIS A 89 17.10 -4.40 5.84
N TYR A 90 16.19 -3.60 5.25
CA TYR A 90 15.99 -3.55 3.81
C TYR A 90 16.82 -2.47 3.11
N GLY A 91 17.59 -1.66 3.84
CA GLY A 91 18.39 -0.58 3.27
C GLY A 91 17.56 0.58 2.70
N LEU A 92 16.40 0.88 3.29
CA LEU A 92 15.53 1.97 2.85
C LEU A 92 15.19 2.95 3.97
N THR A 93 14.95 4.19 3.60
CA THR A 93 14.49 5.23 4.52
C THR A 93 12.98 5.29 4.52
N ILE A 94 12.38 4.94 5.67
CA ILE A 94 10.95 5.16 5.93
C ILE A 94 10.77 6.57 6.47
N ALA A 95 9.96 7.37 5.79
CA ALA A 95 9.66 8.74 6.19
C ALA A 95 8.16 9.04 6.06
N THR A 96 7.69 9.99 6.87
CA THR A 96 6.37 10.57 6.70
C THR A 96 6.42 11.66 5.64
N CYS A 97 5.38 11.78 4.82
CA CYS A 97 5.24 12.91 3.91
C CYS A 97 5.08 14.21 4.73
N VAL A 98 5.78 15.27 4.33
CA VAL A 98 5.60 16.61 4.92
C VAL A 98 4.25 17.16 4.45
N PRO A 99 3.45 17.81 5.33
CA PRO A 99 2.21 18.46 4.90
C PRO A 99 2.49 19.47 3.77
N ALA A 100 1.71 19.37 2.68
CA ALA A 100 1.77 20.22 1.47
C ALA A 100 2.77 19.83 0.34
N ASP A 101 3.06 18.55 0.14
CA ASP A 101 3.58 18.05 -1.15
C ASP A 101 2.52 17.25 -1.94
N PRO A 102 1.62 17.93 -2.68
CA PRO A 102 0.58 17.27 -3.47
C PRO A 102 1.13 16.40 -4.61
N GLU A 103 2.32 16.72 -5.11
CA GLU A 103 2.95 15.96 -6.21
C GLU A 103 3.43 14.58 -5.72
N SER A 104 3.90 14.53 -4.47
CA SER A 104 4.28 13.30 -3.78
C SER A 104 3.11 12.54 -3.16
N LYS A 105 1.84 12.93 -3.33
CA LYS A 105 0.70 12.18 -2.73
C LYS A 105 -0.26 11.57 -3.75
N GLY A 106 -0.34 12.12 -4.95
CA GLY A 106 -1.35 11.70 -5.93
C GLY A 106 -1.25 10.24 -6.40
N GLY A 107 -0.08 9.61 -6.29
CA GLY A 107 0.15 8.25 -6.78
C GLY A 107 -0.45 7.13 -5.92
N SER A 108 -0.23 7.19 -4.60
CA SER A 108 -0.81 6.25 -3.65
C SER A 108 -2.32 6.46 -3.52
N GLU A 109 -2.80 7.71 -3.45
CA GLU A 109 -4.24 8.03 -3.39
C GLU A 109 -5.00 7.55 -4.62
N ALA A 110 -4.42 7.74 -5.82
CA ALA A 110 -4.99 7.19 -7.04
C ALA A 110 -5.05 5.66 -6.99
N THR A 111 -4.03 5.01 -6.42
CA THR A 111 -3.97 3.55 -6.25
C THR A 111 -5.05 3.05 -5.29
N VAL A 112 -5.22 3.70 -4.14
CA VAL A 112 -6.29 3.40 -3.18
C VAL A 112 -7.66 3.51 -3.84
N ARG A 113 -7.91 4.60 -4.56
CA ARG A 113 -9.19 4.84 -5.23
C ARG A 113 -9.54 3.76 -6.25
N ILE A 114 -8.60 3.39 -7.13
CA ILE A 114 -8.85 2.34 -8.12
C ILE A 114 -8.96 0.95 -7.49
N ALA A 115 -8.22 0.69 -6.41
CA ALA A 115 -8.29 -0.57 -5.68
C ALA A 115 -9.64 -0.72 -4.99
N LYS A 116 -10.12 0.31 -4.27
CA LYS A 116 -11.44 0.31 -3.63
C LYS A 116 -12.55 0.10 -4.65
N ALA A 117 -12.50 0.82 -5.78
CA ALA A 117 -13.52 0.72 -6.84
C ALA A 117 -13.65 -0.68 -7.45
N ASP A 118 -12.56 -1.47 -7.51
CA ASP A 118 -12.57 -2.80 -8.11
C ASP A 118 -12.75 -3.92 -7.08
N LEU A 119 -12.14 -3.79 -5.90
CA LEU A 119 -12.04 -4.87 -4.91
C LEU A 119 -13.12 -4.82 -3.83
N VAL A 120 -13.74 -3.67 -3.57
CA VAL A 120 -14.79 -3.56 -2.55
C VAL A 120 -16.14 -3.80 -3.22
N PRO A 121 -16.95 -4.81 -2.82
CA PRO A 121 -18.29 -5.03 -3.34
C PRO A 121 -19.13 -3.77 -3.21
N THR A 122 -19.65 -3.28 -4.34
CA THR A 122 -20.56 -2.15 -4.42
C THR A 122 -21.59 -2.39 -5.53
N ASP A 123 -22.72 -1.72 -5.46
CA ASP A 123 -23.76 -1.79 -6.51
C ASP A 123 -23.23 -1.38 -7.90
N HIS A 124 -22.13 -0.63 -7.95
CA HIS A 124 -21.54 -0.14 -9.20
C HIS A 124 -20.62 -1.16 -9.88
N ASN A 125 -19.88 -1.97 -9.12
CA ASN A 125 -18.97 -2.95 -9.69
C ASN A 125 -19.55 -4.37 -9.73
N LEU A 126 -20.73 -4.58 -9.13
CA LEU A 126 -21.49 -5.83 -9.14
C LEU A 126 -20.65 -7.04 -8.70
N ARG A 127 -19.64 -6.80 -7.85
CA ARG A 127 -18.78 -7.85 -7.32
C ARG A 127 -19.49 -8.52 -6.14
N ASP A 128 -19.49 -9.85 -6.13
CA ASP A 128 -20.01 -10.62 -5.02
C ASP A 128 -19.19 -10.42 -3.74
N ALA A 129 -19.82 -10.65 -2.59
CA ALA A 129 -19.11 -10.68 -1.32
C ALA A 129 -18.11 -11.84 -1.31
N TYR A 130 -16.94 -11.61 -0.72
CA TYR A 130 -15.92 -12.65 -0.59
C TYR A 130 -16.33 -13.66 0.47
N ALA A 131 -16.22 -14.95 0.13
CA ALA A 131 -16.52 -16.05 1.04
C ALA A 131 -15.37 -16.32 2.03
N SER A 132 -14.17 -15.79 1.77
CA SER A 132 -13.03 -15.94 2.66
C SER A 132 -11.95 -14.87 2.39
N PHE A 133 -11.06 -14.67 3.36
CA PHE A 133 -9.94 -13.74 3.17
C PHE A 133 -8.93 -14.20 2.12
N ALA A 134 -8.76 -15.52 1.96
CA ALA A 134 -7.92 -16.07 0.91
C ALA A 134 -8.45 -15.68 -0.49
N GLU A 135 -9.78 -15.57 -0.64
CA GLU A 135 -10.39 -15.10 -1.87
C GLU A 135 -10.10 -13.61 -2.12
N LEU A 136 -10.17 -12.77 -1.08
CA LEU A 136 -9.77 -11.38 -1.17
C LEU A 136 -8.27 -11.23 -1.50
N GLU A 137 -7.39 -12.05 -0.91
CA GLU A 137 -5.96 -12.05 -1.23
C GLU A 137 -5.72 -12.40 -2.70
N ARG A 138 -6.39 -13.42 -3.25
CA ARG A 138 -6.33 -13.76 -4.68
C ARG A 138 -6.82 -12.61 -5.55
N ALA A 139 -7.96 -12.00 -5.21
CA ALA A 139 -8.48 -10.87 -5.94
C ALA A 139 -7.51 -9.67 -5.95
N CYS A 140 -6.82 -9.41 -4.83
CA CYS A 140 -5.77 -8.39 -4.78
C CYS A 140 -4.60 -8.72 -5.71
N ALA A 141 -4.18 -10.00 -5.78
CA ALA A 141 -3.14 -10.46 -6.69
C ALA A 141 -3.55 -10.28 -8.16
N ASP A 142 -4.76 -10.73 -8.52
CA ASP A 142 -5.33 -10.59 -9.88
C ASP A 142 -5.48 -9.12 -10.28
N PHE A 143 -5.92 -8.28 -9.33
CA PHE A 143 -5.97 -6.84 -9.53
C PHE A 143 -4.57 -6.27 -9.81
N CYS A 144 -3.56 -6.63 -9.02
CA CYS A 144 -2.18 -6.18 -9.21
C CYS A 144 -1.63 -6.61 -10.57
N GLU A 145 -1.88 -7.85 -10.99
CA GLU A 145 -1.48 -8.32 -12.30
C GLU A 145 -2.12 -7.49 -13.41
N ARG A 146 -3.45 -7.31 -13.37
CA ARG A 146 -4.18 -6.52 -14.38
C ARG A 146 -3.69 -5.07 -14.46
N VAL A 147 -3.51 -4.36 -13.34
CA VAL A 147 -3.16 -2.93 -13.38
C VAL A 147 -1.70 -2.66 -13.75
N ASN A 148 -0.82 -3.65 -13.58
CA ASN A 148 0.59 -3.54 -13.91
C ASN A 148 0.93 -4.04 -15.32
N THR A 149 0.18 -5.02 -15.84
CA THR A 149 0.32 -5.51 -17.22
C THR A 149 -0.33 -4.58 -18.23
N ARG A 150 -1.34 -3.80 -17.83
CA ARG A 150 -2.00 -2.82 -18.71
C ARG A 150 -1.00 -1.79 -19.21
N GLU A 151 -0.88 -1.68 -20.53
CA GLU A 151 -0.01 -0.70 -21.17
C GLU A 151 -0.36 0.72 -20.71
N HIS A 152 0.66 1.45 -20.29
CA HIS A 152 0.48 2.80 -19.83
C HIS A 152 0.12 3.72 -21.02
N ARG A 153 -1.03 4.40 -20.96
CA ARG A 153 -1.62 5.16 -22.08
C ARG A 153 -0.66 6.17 -22.74
N ILE A 154 0.28 6.73 -21.96
CA ILE A 154 1.24 7.73 -22.43
C ILE A 154 2.55 7.08 -22.92
N THR A 155 3.05 6.05 -22.23
CA THR A 155 4.38 5.48 -22.52
C THR A 155 4.32 4.20 -23.34
N ARG A 156 3.12 3.67 -23.62
CA ARG A 156 2.84 2.42 -24.36
C ARG A 156 3.71 1.23 -23.95
N ARG A 157 4.00 1.15 -22.65
CA ARG A 157 4.79 0.07 -22.05
C ARG A 157 4.08 -0.43 -20.80
N ALA A 158 4.22 -1.72 -20.52
CA ALA A 158 3.83 -2.29 -19.22
C ALA A 158 4.66 -1.67 -18.09
N ARG A 159 4.10 -1.65 -16.88
CA ARG A 159 4.79 -1.10 -15.71
C ARG A 159 5.90 -2.05 -15.30
N ARG A 160 7.14 -1.58 -15.28
CA ARG A 160 8.28 -2.38 -14.85
C ARG A 160 8.32 -2.44 -13.33
N ARG A 161 8.69 -3.61 -12.80
CA ARG A 161 9.06 -3.77 -11.40
C ARG A 161 10.30 -2.93 -11.13
#